data_AF-A0A1Y2CW83-F1
#
_entry.id   AF-A0A1Y2CW83-F1
#
_cell.length_a   1.000
_cell.length_b   1.000
_cell.length_c   1.000
_cell.angle_alpha   90.00
_cell.angle_beta   90.00
_cell.angle_gamma   90.00
#
_symmetry.space_group_name_H-M   'P 1'
#
loop_
_entity.id
_entity.type
_entity.pdbx_description
1 polymer ?
#
loop_
_entity_poly.entity_id
_entity_poly.type
_entity_poly.pdbx_seq_one_letter_code
_entity_poly.pdbx_strand_id
1 'polypeptide(L)'
;INKTAGVAVLTIVKAGFVWSGRAGAGLVVARLPDGRWSAPSAIAAGGAGVGAQIGAEVTDSVFILNSDSAVKAFSIGGNVTFGANLSIAAGPTGRQAEASGAVGHFAPIYAYSKTKGLFAGVSFEGLVILTRKETNARFYGQQVTPAELLSGKIEPPAEAEVLY
;
A
#
# COMPACT_ATOMS: atom_id res chain seq x y z
N ILE A 1 -11.15 -21.34 7.78
CA ILE A 1 -10.54 -20.85 6.51
C ILE A 1 -10.52 -19.33 6.62
N ASN A 2 -9.33 -18.72 6.76
CA ASN A 2 -9.19 -17.29 7.05
C ASN A 2 -9.69 -16.45 5.86
N LYS A 3 -10.62 -15.54 6.14
CA LYS A 3 -11.26 -14.64 5.18
C LYS A 3 -10.19 -13.72 4.58
N THR A 4 -9.94 -13.83 3.27
CA THR A 4 -9.08 -12.86 2.55
C THR A 4 -9.97 -11.74 2.04
N ALA A 5 -9.74 -10.53 2.52
CA ALA A 5 -10.48 -9.34 2.12
C ALA A 5 -9.83 -8.62 0.93
N GLY A 6 -8.54 -8.86 0.65
CA GLY A 6 -7.85 -8.27 -0.49
C GLY A 6 -6.41 -8.75 -0.65
N VAL A 7 -5.79 -8.34 -1.76
CA VAL A 7 -4.38 -8.53 -2.06
C VAL A 7 -3.81 -7.22 -2.58
N ALA A 8 -2.63 -6.83 -2.12
CA ALA A 8 -1.86 -5.74 -2.70
C ALA A 8 -0.48 -6.23 -3.15
N VAL A 9 -0.04 -5.80 -4.33
CA VAL A 9 1.30 -6.08 -4.85
C VAL A 9 2.00 -4.75 -5.02
N LEU A 10 3.23 -4.64 -4.54
CA LEU A 10 4.00 -3.41 -4.54
C LEU A 10 5.47 -3.69 -4.81
N THR A 11 6.02 -2.99 -5.79
CA THR A 11 7.47 -3.00 -6.05
C THR A 11 8.05 -1.67 -5.58
N ILE A 12 9.04 -1.73 -4.69
CA ILE A 12 9.71 -0.55 -4.13
C ILE A 12 11.20 -0.62 -4.45
N VAL A 13 11.73 0.48 -4.97
CA VAL A 13 13.16 0.72 -5.05
C VAL A 13 13.60 1.54 -3.85
N LYS A 14 14.69 1.12 -3.20
CA LYS A 14 15.36 1.83 -2.12
C LYS A 14 16.81 2.06 -2.51
N ALA A 15 17.31 3.27 -2.26
CA ALA A 15 18.74 3.56 -2.34
C ALA A 15 19.13 4.58 -1.28
N GLY A 16 20.35 4.50 -0.75
CA GLY A 16 20.83 5.47 0.22
C GLY A 16 22.29 5.35 0.61
N PHE A 17 22.83 6.47 1.10
CA PHE A 17 24.09 6.57 1.84
C PHE A 17 23.92 7.66 2.89
N VAL A 18 23.88 7.30 4.17
CA VAL A 18 23.45 8.16 5.30
C VAL A 18 21.96 8.55 5.21
N TRP A 19 21.54 9.14 4.10
CA TRP A 19 20.14 9.37 3.74
C TRP A 19 19.65 8.30 2.77
N SER A 20 18.39 7.90 2.87
CA SER A 20 17.75 6.97 1.94
C SER A 20 16.47 7.55 1.34
N GLY A 21 16.22 7.18 0.08
CA GLY A 21 14.97 7.43 -0.63
C GLY A 21 14.31 6.11 -1.01
N ARG A 22 12.98 6.12 -1.05
CA ARG A 22 12.14 5.05 -1.57
C ARG A 22 11.11 5.58 -2.55
N ALA A 23 10.92 4.84 -3.63
CA ALA A 23 9.84 5.06 -4.56
C ALA A 23 9.37 3.72 -5.14
N GLY A 24 8.08 3.58 -5.34
CA GLY A 24 7.47 2.35 -5.81
C GLY A 24 6.07 2.54 -6.33
N ALA A 25 5.58 1.53 -7.04
CA ALA A 25 4.22 1.48 -7.54
C ALA A 25 3.70 0.05 -7.48
N GLY A 26 2.38 -0.07 -7.49
CA GLY A 26 1.70 -1.34 -7.28
C GLY A 26 0.23 -1.28 -7.60
N LEU A 27 -0.46 -2.38 -7.30
CA LEU A 27 -1.89 -2.54 -7.45
C LEU A 27 -2.48 -3.12 -6.16
N VAL A 28 -3.71 -2.72 -5.83
CA VAL A 28 -4.51 -3.34 -4.78
C VAL A 28 -5.83 -3.81 -5.37
N VAL A 29 -6.28 -4.98 -4.92
CA VAL A 29 -7.53 -5.63 -5.32
C VAL A 29 -8.25 -6.11 -4.05
N ALA A 30 -9.53 -5.79 -3.92
CA ALA A 30 -10.38 -6.26 -2.84
C ALA A 30 -11.22 -7.47 -3.25
N ARG A 31 -11.56 -8.33 -2.30
CA ARG A 31 -12.52 -9.41 -2.44
C ARG A 31 -13.92 -8.88 -2.11
N LEU A 32 -14.84 -9.01 -3.04
CA LEU A 32 -16.22 -8.53 -2.91
C LEU A 32 -17.09 -9.51 -2.09
N PRO A 33 -18.24 -9.06 -1.56
CA PRO A 33 -19.16 -9.92 -0.79
C PRO A 33 -19.73 -11.10 -1.60
N ASP A 34 -19.85 -10.93 -2.91
CA ASP A 34 -20.28 -11.98 -3.85
C ASP A 34 -19.17 -13.01 -4.15
N GLY A 35 -17.98 -12.84 -3.56
CA GLY A 35 -16.84 -13.71 -3.75
C GLY A 35 -16.05 -13.44 -5.03
N ARG A 36 -16.38 -12.42 -5.82
CA ARG A 36 -15.53 -11.98 -6.95
C ARG A 36 -14.42 -11.06 -6.45
N TRP A 37 -13.42 -10.81 -7.29
CA TRP A 37 -12.47 -9.73 -7.06
C TRP A 37 -13.08 -8.39 -7.49
N SER A 38 -12.41 -7.30 -7.18
CA SER A 38 -12.80 -5.96 -7.59
C SER A 38 -11.85 -5.43 -8.68
N ALA A 39 -12.23 -4.34 -9.33
CA ALA A 39 -11.34 -3.71 -10.30
C ALA A 39 -10.02 -3.28 -9.62
N PRO A 40 -8.84 -3.51 -10.23
CA PRO A 40 -7.56 -3.18 -9.62
C PRO A 40 -7.40 -1.66 -9.47
N SER A 41 -6.90 -1.22 -8.32
CA SER A 41 -6.56 0.18 -8.06
C SER A 41 -5.05 0.38 -7.97
N ALA A 42 -4.51 1.31 -8.75
CA ALA A 42 -3.09 1.65 -8.74
C ALA A 42 -2.69 2.40 -7.48
N ILE A 43 -1.60 1.95 -6.86
CA ILE A 43 -0.99 2.57 -5.68
C ILE A 43 0.45 2.99 -6.00
N ALA A 44 0.93 3.98 -5.27
CA ALA A 44 2.30 4.45 -5.25
C ALA A 44 2.81 4.39 -3.81
N ALA A 45 4.10 4.09 -3.67
CA ALA A 45 4.78 4.18 -2.39
C ALA A 45 5.93 5.18 -2.53
N GLY A 46 6.07 6.07 -1.56
CA GLY A 46 7.15 7.06 -1.49
C GLY A 46 7.63 7.22 -0.07
N GLY A 47 8.93 7.39 0.13
CA GLY A 47 9.49 7.47 1.46
C GLY A 47 10.91 8.00 1.50
N ALA A 48 11.32 8.40 2.70
CA ALA A 48 12.68 8.83 2.97
C ALA A 48 13.10 8.35 4.35
N GLY A 49 14.40 8.20 4.55
CA GLY A 49 14.97 7.75 5.80
C GLY A 49 16.36 8.30 6.03
N VAL A 50 16.85 8.11 7.25
CA VAL A 50 18.20 8.48 7.67
C VAL A 50 18.76 7.39 8.58
N GLY A 51 20.06 7.12 8.45
CA GLY A 51 20.74 6.14 9.29
C GLY A 51 22.13 5.77 8.77
N ALA A 52 22.84 4.97 9.55
CA ALA A 52 24.10 4.37 9.12
C ALA A 52 23.80 3.25 8.12
N GLN A 53 23.54 3.64 6.87
CA GLN A 53 23.10 2.77 5.79
C GLN A 53 23.85 3.08 4.50
N ILE A 54 24.07 2.04 3.68
CA ILE A 54 24.60 2.16 2.33
C ILE A 54 24.01 1.05 1.45
N GLY A 55 23.60 1.41 0.25
CA GLY A 55 23.28 0.44 -0.79
C GLY A 55 22.05 0.79 -1.61
N ALA A 56 21.66 -0.17 -2.44
CA ALA A 56 20.47 -0.10 -3.27
C ALA A 56 19.82 -1.48 -3.38
N GLU A 57 18.50 -1.50 -3.29
CA GLU A 57 17.70 -2.71 -3.37
C GLU A 57 16.35 -2.45 -4.06
N VAL A 58 15.82 -3.48 -4.68
CA VAL A 58 14.47 -3.55 -5.21
C VAL A 58 13.74 -4.65 -4.47
N THR A 59 12.58 -4.34 -3.92
CA THR A 59 11.76 -5.28 -3.15
C THR A 59 10.40 -5.41 -3.80
N ASP A 60 10.07 -6.63 -4.21
CA ASP A 60 8.74 -7.03 -4.65
C ASP A 60 7.99 -7.61 -3.46
N SER A 61 6.89 -6.96 -3.05
CA SER A 61 6.07 -7.35 -1.91
C SER A 61 4.65 -7.71 -2.34
N VAL A 62 4.13 -8.82 -1.81
CA VAL A 62 2.73 -9.22 -1.90
C VAL A 62 2.13 -9.24 -0.50
N PHE A 63 1.10 -8.43 -0.30
CA PHE A 63 0.37 -8.27 0.96
C PHE A 63 -0.98 -8.96 0.87
N ILE A 64 -1.25 -9.91 1.76
CA ILE A 64 -2.56 -10.52 1.94
C ILE A 64 -3.31 -9.71 2.99
N LEU A 65 -4.39 -9.04 2.57
CA LEU A 65 -5.22 -8.17 3.40
C LEU A 65 -6.39 -9.00 3.94
N ASN A 66 -6.42 -9.21 5.26
CA ASN A 66 -7.40 -10.07 5.93
C ASN A 66 -8.67 -9.33 6.39
N SER A 67 -8.75 -8.01 6.18
CA SER A 67 -9.87 -7.17 6.60
C SER A 67 -10.14 -6.06 5.60
N ASP A 68 -11.41 -5.65 5.49
CA ASP A 68 -11.83 -4.54 4.63
C ASP A 68 -11.16 -3.22 5.04
N SER A 69 -10.83 -3.09 6.33
CA SER A 69 -10.11 -1.94 6.85
C SER A 69 -8.65 -1.90 6.40
N ALA A 70 -7.98 -3.05 6.28
CA ALA A 70 -6.65 -3.15 5.67
C ALA A 70 -6.69 -2.79 4.17
N VAL A 71 -7.70 -3.25 3.44
CA VAL A 71 -7.94 -2.82 2.05
C VAL A 71 -8.12 -1.30 1.98
N LYS A 72 -8.95 -0.74 2.86
CA LYS A 72 -9.19 0.70 2.94
C LYS A 72 -7.89 1.47 3.19
N ALA A 73 -7.02 1.00 4.08
CA ALA A 73 -5.75 1.66 4.39
C ALA A 73 -4.84 1.82 3.15
N PHE A 74 -4.79 0.81 2.28
CA PHE A 74 -4.05 0.88 1.01
C PHE A 74 -4.72 1.80 -0.04
N SER A 75 -5.98 2.18 0.18
CA SER A 75 -6.84 2.84 -0.82
C SER A 75 -7.03 4.34 -0.60
N ILE A 76 -7.11 4.78 0.66
CA ILE A 76 -7.37 6.19 1.00
C ILE A 76 -6.06 6.99 1.05
N GLY A 77 -4.92 6.32 1.20
CA GLY A 77 -3.64 6.93 1.50
C GLY A 77 -3.44 7.08 3.01
N GLY A 78 -2.31 6.58 3.50
CA GLY A 78 -1.94 6.63 4.91
C GLY A 78 -0.43 6.45 5.05
N ASN A 79 0.16 7.15 6.02
CA ASN A 79 1.56 6.96 6.36
C ASN A 79 1.71 5.55 6.95
N VAL A 80 2.36 4.65 6.23
CA VAL A 80 2.66 3.29 6.66
C VAL A 80 4.14 3.27 7.04
N THR A 81 4.43 3.66 8.28
CA THR A 81 5.80 3.64 8.80
C THR A 81 6.18 2.22 9.20
N PHE A 82 7.33 1.72 8.73
CA PHE A 82 7.87 0.43 9.13
C PHE A 82 9.12 0.64 10.00
N GLY A 83 8.96 0.38 11.29
CA GLY A 83 10.03 0.29 12.29
C GLY A 83 9.47 -0.38 13.54
N ALA A 84 9.80 -1.66 13.76
CA ALA A 84 9.39 -2.55 14.86
C ALA A 84 7.89 -2.72 15.19
N ASN A 85 7.00 -1.80 14.82
CA ASN A 85 5.55 -1.88 15.02
C ASN A 85 4.83 -1.25 13.81
N LEU A 86 3.95 -2.02 13.17
CA LEU A 86 3.09 -1.53 12.10
C LEU A 86 2.05 -0.58 12.72
N SER A 87 2.15 0.73 12.46
CA SER A 87 1.16 1.72 12.93
C SER A 87 0.68 2.54 11.74
N ILE A 88 -0.64 2.64 11.57
CA ILE A 88 -1.26 3.47 10.54
C ILE A 88 -1.61 4.81 11.18
N ALA A 89 -1.00 5.89 10.68
CA ALA A 89 -1.44 7.25 11.00
C ALA A 89 -2.45 7.71 9.94
N ALA A 90 -3.70 7.92 10.36
CA ALA A 90 -4.76 8.47 9.50
C ALA A 90 -4.41 9.90 9.04
N GLY A 91 -4.59 10.19 7.74
CA GLY A 91 -4.30 11.47 7.10
C GLY A 91 -5.23 12.64 7.48
N PRO A 92 -4.99 13.86 6.96
CA PRO A 92 -5.23 15.12 7.66
C PRO A 92 -6.68 15.59 7.56
N THR A 93 -7.49 15.22 8.55
CA THR A 93 -8.76 15.89 8.83
C THR A 93 -8.98 15.89 10.34
N GLY A 94 -8.84 17.06 10.98
CA GLY A 94 -9.14 17.22 12.39
C GLY A 94 -8.43 18.40 13.03
N ARG A 95 -8.96 19.60 12.78
CA ARG A 95 -8.67 20.80 13.58
C ARG A 95 -9.01 20.47 15.05
N GLN A 96 -8.07 20.71 15.98
CA GLN A 96 -8.19 20.54 17.44
C GLN A 96 -8.50 19.12 17.95
N ALA A 97 -7.47 18.37 18.32
CA ALA A 97 -7.47 17.55 19.54
C ALA A 97 -6.07 17.03 19.80
N GLU A 98 -5.43 17.59 20.81
CA GLU A 98 -4.39 16.90 21.57
C GLU A 98 -4.94 15.54 22.03
N ALA A 99 -4.54 14.46 21.37
CA ALA A 99 -4.74 13.11 21.89
C ALA A 99 -3.69 12.19 21.27
N SER A 100 -2.65 11.98 22.05
CA SER A 100 -1.78 10.81 22.03
C SER A 100 -2.55 9.55 21.61
N GLY A 101 -2.03 8.81 20.63
CA GLY A 101 -2.38 7.41 20.43
C GLY A 101 -3.73 7.14 19.76
N ALA A 102 -3.78 7.26 18.43
CA ALA A 102 -4.65 6.41 17.63
C ALA A 102 -3.78 5.48 16.78
N VAL A 103 -3.10 4.54 17.44
CA VAL A 103 -2.47 3.38 16.77
C VAL A 103 -3.61 2.46 16.36
N GLY A 104 -4.08 2.60 15.11
CA GLY A 104 -4.91 1.58 14.49
C GLY A 104 -4.07 0.33 14.27
N HIS A 105 -4.12 -0.62 15.22
CA HIS A 105 -3.53 -1.95 15.06
C HIS A 105 -4.34 -2.72 14.02
N PHE A 106 -3.93 -2.70 12.75
CA PHE A 106 -4.52 -3.56 11.75
C PHE A 106 -3.91 -4.96 11.85
N ALA A 107 -4.81 -5.95 11.93
CA ALA A 107 -4.57 -7.38 12.04
C ALA A 107 -3.56 -7.89 10.99
N PRO A 108 -2.87 -9.03 11.24
CA PRO A 108 -1.65 -9.40 10.54
C PRO A 108 -1.86 -9.49 9.02
N ILE A 109 -1.20 -8.58 8.30
CA ILE A 109 -0.99 -8.66 6.87
C ILE A 109 0.09 -9.71 6.66
N TYR A 110 -0.22 -10.82 6.00
CA TYR A 110 0.85 -11.70 5.55
C TYR A 110 1.53 -11.02 4.37
N ALA A 111 2.79 -10.63 4.54
CA ALA A 111 3.60 -10.03 3.50
C ALA A 111 4.66 -11.04 3.07
N TYR A 112 4.63 -11.45 1.80
CA TYR A 112 5.75 -12.14 1.18
C TYR A 112 6.55 -11.11 0.40
N SER A 113 7.86 -11.03 0.65
CA SER A 113 8.72 -10.07 -0.05
C SER A 113 9.95 -10.77 -0.61
N LYS A 114 10.28 -10.43 -1.86
CA LYS A 114 11.51 -10.85 -2.51
C LYS A 114 12.34 -9.62 -2.81
N THR A 115 13.48 -9.52 -2.16
CA THR A 115 14.41 -8.41 -2.31
C THR A 115 15.62 -8.82 -3.15
N LYS A 116 16.05 -7.94 -4.03
CA LYS A 116 17.27 -8.06 -4.82
C LYS A 116 18.09 -6.78 -4.66
N GLY A 117 19.36 -6.93 -4.33
CA GLY A 117 20.27 -5.80 -4.17
C GLY A 117 21.28 -6.04 -3.07
N LEU A 118 22.08 -5.02 -2.80
CA LEU A 118 23.02 -5.00 -1.70
C LEU A 118 22.68 -3.79 -0.85
N PHE A 119 22.20 -4.06 0.36
CA PHE A 119 21.84 -3.05 1.33
C PHE A 119 22.37 -3.46 2.69
N ALA A 120 23.14 -2.59 3.34
CA ALA A 120 23.70 -2.83 4.66
C ALA A 120 23.50 -1.62 5.56
N GLY A 121 23.09 -1.88 6.80
CA GLY A 121 23.05 -0.86 7.84
C GLY A 121 21.75 -0.84 8.66
N VAL A 122 21.66 0.19 9.49
CA VAL A 122 20.50 0.49 10.34
C VAL A 122 19.95 1.86 9.95
N SER A 123 18.64 1.95 9.79
CA SER A 123 17.99 3.14 9.29
C SER A 123 16.60 3.30 9.87
N PHE A 124 16.22 4.55 10.15
CA PHE A 124 14.86 4.93 10.47
C PHE A 124 14.20 5.52 9.22
N GLU A 125 13.04 5.01 8.85
CA GLU A 125 12.50 5.21 7.51
C GLU A 125 10.99 5.43 7.56
N GLY A 126 10.52 6.48 6.90
CA GLY A 126 9.10 6.72 6.65
C GLY A 126 8.73 6.26 5.26
N LEU A 127 7.58 5.59 5.14
CA LEU A 127 6.98 5.21 3.86
C LEU A 127 5.50 5.61 3.86
N VAL A 128 5.04 6.12 2.74
CA VAL A 128 3.64 6.50 2.53
C VAL A 128 3.16 5.75 1.31
N ILE A 129 2.02 5.07 1.45
CA ILE A 129 1.31 4.45 0.34
C ILE A 129 0.13 5.35 0.01
N LEU A 130 0.00 5.71 -1.26
CA LEU A 130 -1.03 6.60 -1.79
C LEU A 130 -1.63 5.99 -3.04
N THR A 131 -2.91 6.28 -3.28
CA THR A 131 -3.55 5.86 -4.53
C THR A 131 -3.21 6.81 -5.67
N ARG A 132 -2.85 6.25 -6.83
CA ARG A 132 -2.57 6.99 -8.06
C ARG A 132 -3.87 7.30 -8.82
N LYS A 133 -4.63 8.29 -8.34
CA LYS A 133 -5.92 8.70 -8.94
C LYS A 133 -5.82 9.00 -10.43
N GLU A 134 -4.78 9.71 -10.86
CA GLU A 134 -4.55 10.04 -12.27
C GLU A 134 -4.26 8.81 -13.14
N THR A 135 -3.48 7.87 -12.60
CA THR A 135 -3.17 6.61 -13.29
C THR A 135 -4.43 5.76 -13.43
N ASN A 136 -5.24 5.66 -12.38
CA ASN A 136 -6.54 5.01 -12.44
C ASN A 136 -7.44 5.71 -13.47
N ALA A 137 -7.56 7.03 -13.43
CA ALA A 137 -8.43 7.75 -14.34
C ALA A 137 -8.04 7.58 -15.82
N ARG A 138 -6.74 7.56 -16.12
CA ARG A 138 -6.23 7.28 -17.46
C ARG A 138 -6.52 5.85 -17.90
N PHE A 139 -6.36 4.88 -17.00
CA PHE A 139 -6.58 3.46 -17.31
C PHE A 139 -8.06 3.14 -17.53
N TYR A 140 -8.94 3.68 -16.70
CA TYR A 140 -10.39 3.46 -16.78
C TYR A 140 -11.11 4.43 -17.74
N GLY A 141 -10.40 5.38 -18.36
CA GLY A 141 -10.98 6.38 -19.28
C GLY A 141 -11.94 7.39 -18.64
N GLN A 142 -12.10 7.37 -17.32
CA GLN A 142 -13.00 8.24 -16.56
C GLN A 142 -12.45 8.49 -15.17
N GLN A 143 -12.90 9.55 -14.48
CA GLN A 143 -12.53 9.74 -13.09
C GLN A 143 -13.15 8.65 -12.21
N VAL A 144 -12.30 7.81 -11.62
CA VAL A 144 -12.70 6.75 -10.69
C VAL A 144 -12.00 6.95 -9.35
N THR A 145 -12.74 6.74 -8.28
CA THR A 145 -12.16 6.72 -6.94
C THR A 145 -11.76 5.30 -6.53
N PRO A 146 -10.79 5.14 -5.61
CA PRO A 146 -10.38 3.81 -5.15
C PRO A 146 -11.51 3.08 -4.44
N ALA A 147 -12.39 3.82 -3.77
CA ALA A 147 -13.59 3.28 -3.15
C ALA A 147 -14.54 2.67 -4.19
N GLU A 148 -14.71 3.30 -5.36
CA GLU A 148 -15.56 2.77 -6.43
C GLU A 148 -14.95 1.54 -7.09
N LEU A 149 -13.64 1.54 -7.30
CA LEU A 149 -12.92 0.36 -7.82
C LEU A 149 -13.07 -0.83 -6.88
N LEU A 150 -12.75 -0.65 -5.59
CA LEU A 150 -12.63 -1.74 -4.62
C LEU A 150 -13.97 -2.19 -4.01
N SER A 151 -15.04 -1.40 -4.17
CA SER A 151 -16.40 -1.81 -3.83
C SER A 151 -17.10 -2.58 -4.96
N GLY A 152 -16.48 -2.66 -6.15
CA GLY A 152 -17.07 -3.33 -7.31
C GLY A 152 -18.11 -2.49 -8.05
N LYS A 153 -18.15 -1.16 -7.82
CA LYS A 153 -19.01 -0.24 -8.59
C LYS A 153 -18.52 -0.11 -10.04
N ILE A 154 -17.22 -0.23 -10.24
CA ILE A 154 -16.59 -0.28 -11.57
C ILE A 154 -16.32 -1.74 -11.90
N GLU A 155 -16.74 -2.16 -13.08
CA GLU A 155 -16.45 -3.52 -13.54
C GLU A 155 -14.96 -3.70 -13.79
N PRO A 156 -14.43 -4.91 -13.54
CA PRO A 156 -13.04 -5.22 -13.85
C PRO A 156 -12.79 -5.06 -15.35
N PRO A 157 -11.68 -4.42 -15.74
CA PRO A 157 -11.33 -4.27 -17.15
C PRO A 157 -10.91 -5.62 -17.73
N ALA A 158 -10.97 -5.77 -19.06
CA ALA A 158 -10.64 -7.03 -19.74
C ALA A 158 -9.19 -7.49 -19.43
N GLU A 159 -8.27 -6.54 -19.24
CA GLU A 159 -6.89 -6.82 -18.85
C GLU A 159 -6.76 -7.48 -17.47
N ALA A 160 -7.79 -7.38 -16.62
CA ALA A 160 -7.86 -8.01 -15.31
C ALA A 160 -8.64 -9.34 -15.32
N GLU A 161 -9.13 -9.82 -16.46
CA GLU A 161 -9.96 -11.04 -16.58
C GLU A 161 -9.28 -12.28 -15.98
N VAL A 162 -7.95 -12.37 -16.07
CA VAL A 162 -7.15 -13.47 -15.48
C VAL A 162 -7.29 -13.57 -13.94
N LEU A 163 -7.80 -12.52 -13.28
CA LEU A 163 -8.06 -12.54 -11.84
C LEU A 163 -9.42 -13.17 -11.47
N TYR A 164 -10.30 -13.42 -12.45
CA TYR A 164 -11.71 -13.82 -12.27
C TYR A 164 -11.98 -15.25 -12.73
#